data_AF-A0A411DST0-F1
#
_entry.id   AF-A0A411DST0-F1
#
_cell.length_a   1.000
_cell.length_b   1.000
_cell.length_c   1.000
_cell.angle_alpha   90.00
_cell.angle_beta   90.00
_cell.angle_gamma   90.00
#
_symmetry.space_group_name_H-M   'P 1'
#
loop_
_entity.id
_entity.type
_entity.pdbx_description
1 polymer ?
#
loop_
_entity_poly.entity_id
_entity_poly.type
_entity_poly.pdbx_seq_one_letter_code
_entity_poly.pdbx_strand_id
1 'polypeptide(L)'
;MNPVDLELVKLKRQWQKVVSKNQEKPMLICLGEKHETDLFDGFIKSKLSEDEEGDDVFLLHYQEFNGMNSFGQTLLDEWTEFYEMLKKSETDIPHWNLEKLDESFKTDAYKAFYPLLELKKNFPNIKDSKIYIYIAPLRINDTEELSLWVKEWCRICEATGNKDIKLVWTEHHHYRTLPGISSAHSFRIEVDIHQLMQNTAAHTNRKKNSPDTDFQQQILIASNHLSKERFKEAEHALKKAVKLAGEQKNKQGEISAYFMLTQAYIADRKKDRAEDTYRTIFEKVEPDTPLEVQMYMNYGSHLLGNSKKSRAEKAFEKAAETAHKIGEYAMAIECYRIIATLNDTVLTKDKMIRYFEKCLDIAKLMDASAREQSSLRFVASMLILKYEGDTDKKTKLDSEMKTYFGDDWKVSVEKPKAG
;
A
#
# COMPACT_ATOMS: atom_id res chain seq x y z
N MET A 1 18.62 -20.60 5.40
CA MET A 1 17.54 -20.33 4.44
C MET A 1 17.09 -18.90 4.70
N ASN A 2 17.14 -18.05 3.67
CA ASN A 2 16.69 -16.67 3.80
C ASN A 2 15.19 -16.68 4.16
N PRO A 3 14.71 -15.80 5.06
CA PRO A 3 13.29 -15.61 5.34
C PRO A 3 12.39 -15.54 4.11
N VAL A 4 12.86 -14.92 3.02
CA VAL A 4 12.14 -14.90 1.74
C VAL A 4 12.02 -16.32 1.16
N ASP A 5 13.11 -17.09 1.11
CA ASP A 5 13.10 -18.48 0.65
C ASP A 5 12.11 -19.35 1.46
N LEU A 6 12.00 -19.10 2.77
CA LEU A 6 11.04 -19.81 3.61
C LEU A 6 9.59 -19.54 3.18
N GLU A 7 9.25 -18.29 2.83
CA GLU A 7 7.93 -17.97 2.30
C GLU A 7 7.72 -18.57 0.90
N LEU A 8 8.75 -18.60 0.04
CA LEU A 8 8.68 -19.29 -1.26
C LEU A 8 8.44 -20.79 -1.09
N VAL A 9 9.02 -21.44 -0.09
CA VAL A 9 8.76 -22.87 0.24
C VAL A 9 7.32 -23.07 0.69
N LYS A 10 6.74 -22.16 1.48
CA LYS A 10 5.32 -22.22 1.88
C LYS A 10 4.42 -22.04 0.66
N LEU A 11 4.73 -21.09 -0.22
CA LEU A 11 4.01 -20.89 -1.48
C LEU A 11 4.10 -22.13 -2.37
N LYS A 12 5.27 -22.79 -2.49
CA LYS A 12 5.43 -24.06 -3.22
C LYS A 12 4.46 -25.13 -2.70
N ARG A 13 4.37 -25.31 -1.39
CA ARG A 13 3.44 -26.28 -0.76
C ARG A 13 1.98 -25.92 -1.00
N GLN A 14 1.65 -24.64 -0.89
CA GLN A 14 0.30 -24.16 -1.14
C GLN A 14 -0.11 -24.35 -2.60
N TRP A 15 0.77 -23.98 -3.54
CA TRP A 15 0.59 -24.18 -4.98
C TRP A 15 0.32 -25.64 -5.32
N GLN A 16 1.15 -26.57 -4.82
CA GLN A 16 0.96 -28.01 -5.02
C GLN A 16 -0.41 -28.49 -4.51
N LYS A 17 -0.86 -27.99 -3.36
CA LYS A 17 -2.17 -28.30 -2.79
C LYS A 17 -3.32 -27.74 -3.63
N VAL A 18 -3.17 -26.54 -4.19
CA VAL A 18 -4.18 -25.89 -5.04
C VAL A 18 -4.30 -26.65 -6.36
N VAL A 19 -3.17 -26.89 -7.04
CA VAL A 19 -3.13 -27.59 -8.33
C VAL A 19 -3.67 -29.01 -8.21
N SER A 20 -3.25 -29.77 -7.19
CA SER A 20 -3.68 -31.18 -7.02
C SER A 20 -5.19 -31.34 -6.81
N LYS A 21 -5.84 -30.35 -6.21
CA LYS A 21 -7.30 -30.34 -5.95
C LYS A 21 -8.13 -29.78 -7.09
N ASN A 22 -7.53 -29.05 -8.03
CA ASN A 22 -8.23 -28.31 -9.07
C ASN A 22 -7.72 -28.67 -10.47
N GLN A 23 -7.46 -29.96 -10.70
CA GLN A 23 -6.87 -30.46 -11.95
C GLN A 23 -7.75 -30.20 -13.18
N GLU A 24 -9.07 -30.15 -13.00
CA GLU A 24 -10.03 -29.91 -14.09
C GLU A 24 -10.18 -28.42 -14.44
N LYS A 25 -9.64 -27.51 -13.62
CA LYS A 25 -9.88 -26.08 -13.78
C LYS A 25 -8.90 -25.50 -14.82
N PRO A 26 -9.38 -24.87 -15.91
CA PRO A 26 -8.51 -24.29 -16.94
C PRO A 26 -7.73 -23.05 -16.47
N MET A 27 -8.15 -22.43 -15.36
CA MET A 27 -7.52 -21.22 -14.84
C MET A 27 -7.41 -21.25 -13.32
N LEU A 28 -6.28 -20.76 -12.81
CA LEU A 28 -6.01 -20.53 -11.40
C LEU A 28 -5.80 -19.04 -11.15
N ILE A 29 -6.53 -18.48 -10.18
CA ILE A 29 -6.45 -17.07 -9.81
C ILE A 29 -5.92 -16.96 -8.38
N CYS A 30 -4.73 -16.41 -8.24
CA CYS A 30 -4.14 -16.09 -6.95
C CYS A 30 -4.64 -14.72 -6.46
N LEU A 31 -5.28 -14.71 -5.30
CA LEU A 31 -5.81 -13.51 -4.66
C LEU A 31 -4.92 -13.10 -3.48
N GLY A 32 -4.53 -11.83 -3.41
CA GLY A 32 -3.72 -11.30 -2.31
C GLY A 32 -3.76 -9.78 -2.24
N GLU A 33 -3.07 -9.21 -1.27
CA GLU A 33 -2.59 -7.83 -1.29
C GLU A 33 -1.42 -7.68 -2.29
N LYS A 34 -1.06 -6.44 -2.66
CA LYS A 34 0.00 -6.20 -3.67
C LYS A 34 1.31 -6.92 -3.33
N HIS A 35 1.77 -6.81 -2.09
CA HIS A 35 3.02 -7.43 -1.64
C HIS A 35 2.94 -8.97 -1.63
N GLU A 36 1.75 -9.53 -1.45
CA GLU A 36 1.52 -10.98 -1.53
C GLU A 36 1.55 -11.44 -2.99
N THR A 37 0.88 -10.72 -3.89
CA THR A 37 0.90 -11.03 -5.32
C THR A 37 2.30 -10.86 -5.93
N ASP A 38 3.08 -9.89 -5.46
CA ASP A 38 4.48 -9.70 -5.85
C ASP A 38 5.36 -10.87 -5.37
N LEU A 39 5.11 -11.39 -4.16
CA LEU A 39 5.81 -12.58 -3.67
C LEU A 39 5.43 -13.84 -4.47
N PHE A 40 4.17 -13.96 -4.87
CA PHE A 40 3.71 -15.04 -5.74
C PHE A 40 4.30 -14.95 -7.15
N ASP A 41 4.42 -13.75 -7.71
CA ASP A 41 5.16 -13.50 -8.96
C ASP A 41 6.62 -13.96 -8.83
N GLY A 42 7.28 -13.63 -7.70
CA GLY A 42 8.61 -14.14 -7.38
C GLY A 42 8.69 -15.67 -7.30
N PHE A 43 7.67 -16.31 -6.73
CA PHE A 43 7.55 -17.78 -6.70
C PHE A 43 7.40 -18.37 -8.11
N ILE A 44 6.59 -17.79 -8.99
CA ILE A 44 6.43 -18.26 -10.36
C ILE A 44 7.74 -18.08 -11.14
N LYS A 45 8.42 -16.93 -11.00
CA LYS A 45 9.75 -16.69 -11.59
C LYS A 45 10.78 -17.70 -11.11
N SER A 46 10.73 -18.12 -9.84
CA SER A 46 11.66 -19.11 -9.32
C SER A 46 11.51 -20.48 -9.99
N LYS A 47 10.39 -20.75 -10.67
CA LYS A 47 10.18 -21.98 -11.46
C LYS A 47 10.94 -22.02 -12.78
N LEU A 48 11.50 -20.89 -13.21
CA LEU A 48 12.36 -20.80 -14.38
C LEU A 48 13.83 -21.09 -14.06
N SER A 49 14.18 -21.33 -12.80
CA SER A 49 15.55 -21.62 -12.37
C SER A 49 15.96 -23.03 -12.79
N GLU A 50 17.21 -23.20 -13.26
CA GLU A 50 17.79 -24.51 -13.62
C GLU A 50 17.79 -25.50 -12.45
N ASP A 51 17.87 -25.00 -11.22
CA ASP A 51 17.87 -25.78 -9.98
C ASP A 51 16.46 -26.26 -9.54
N GLU A 52 15.38 -25.88 -10.22
CA GLU A 52 14.03 -26.24 -9.79
C GLU A 52 13.68 -27.68 -10.21
N GLU A 53 13.52 -28.54 -9.21
CA GLU A 53 13.00 -29.90 -9.40
C GLU A 53 11.49 -29.87 -9.72
N GLY A 54 11.14 -30.11 -10.99
CA GLY A 54 9.76 -30.32 -11.43
C GLY A 54 9.66 -30.54 -12.94
N ASP A 55 8.74 -31.41 -13.35
CA ASP A 55 8.50 -31.70 -14.78
C ASP A 55 7.54 -30.70 -15.44
N ASP A 56 6.82 -29.89 -14.64
CA ASP A 56 5.85 -28.91 -15.12
C ASP A 56 6.52 -27.68 -15.76
N VAL A 57 5.94 -27.19 -16.86
CA VAL A 57 6.43 -26.05 -17.64
C VAL A 57 5.72 -24.76 -17.20
N PHE A 58 6.49 -23.69 -17.00
CA PHE A 58 5.97 -22.36 -16.68
C PHE A 58 6.34 -21.38 -17.79
N LEU A 59 5.32 -20.72 -18.35
CA LEU A 59 5.47 -19.68 -19.36
C LEU A 59 5.03 -18.36 -18.73
N LEU A 60 5.92 -17.37 -18.65
CA LEU A 60 5.65 -16.06 -18.07
C LEU A 60 5.48 -15.04 -19.17
N HIS A 61 4.37 -14.28 -19.12
CA HIS A 61 4.06 -13.29 -20.14
C HIS A 61 3.73 -11.94 -19.52
N TYR A 62 4.61 -10.96 -19.75
CA TYR A 62 4.51 -9.60 -19.22
C TYR A 62 4.11 -8.54 -20.26
N GLN A 63 3.79 -8.92 -21.50
CA GLN A 63 3.43 -7.91 -22.50
C GLN A 63 2.08 -7.24 -22.23
N GLU A 64 1.89 -6.06 -22.81
CA GLU A 64 0.65 -5.30 -22.69
C GLU A 64 -0.53 -6.03 -23.34
N PHE A 65 -1.70 -5.97 -22.69
CA PHE A 65 -2.94 -6.42 -23.30
C PHE A 65 -3.53 -5.30 -24.15
N ASN A 66 -3.27 -5.37 -25.46
CA ASN A 66 -3.71 -4.36 -26.43
C ASN A 66 -5.11 -4.60 -27.01
N GLY A 67 -5.66 -5.81 -26.86
CA GLY A 67 -7.02 -6.15 -27.25
C GLY A 67 -7.20 -7.65 -27.48
N MET A 68 -8.46 -8.11 -27.48
CA MET A 68 -8.81 -9.54 -27.56
C MET A 68 -8.52 -10.20 -28.93
N ASN A 69 -8.12 -9.43 -29.94
CA ASN A 69 -7.86 -9.92 -31.30
C ASN A 69 -6.36 -9.99 -31.65
N SER A 70 -5.48 -9.60 -30.73
CA SER A 70 -4.03 -9.59 -30.95
C SER A 70 -3.23 -10.30 -29.86
N PHE A 71 -3.78 -10.47 -28.66
CA PHE A 71 -3.02 -10.97 -27.51
C PHE A 71 -2.57 -12.44 -27.66
N GLY A 72 -3.44 -13.30 -28.18
CA GLY A 72 -3.09 -14.69 -28.48
C GLY A 72 -2.05 -14.82 -29.58
N GLN A 73 -2.07 -13.93 -30.59
CA GLN A 73 -1.01 -13.87 -31.60
C GLN A 73 0.33 -13.48 -30.99
N THR A 74 0.36 -12.47 -30.12
CA THR A 74 1.58 -12.03 -29.43
C THR A 74 2.23 -13.18 -28.65
N LEU A 75 1.44 -13.97 -27.92
CA LEU A 75 1.93 -15.17 -27.23
C LEU A 75 2.55 -16.19 -28.20
N LEU A 76 1.88 -16.46 -29.32
CA LEU A 76 2.38 -17.39 -30.32
C LEU A 76 3.70 -16.92 -30.95
N ASP A 77 3.81 -15.62 -31.25
CA ASP A 77 5.01 -15.03 -31.85
C ASP A 77 6.23 -15.21 -30.93
N GLU A 78 6.07 -14.97 -29.61
CA GLU A 78 7.12 -15.21 -28.62
C GLU A 78 7.59 -16.67 -28.63
N TRP A 79 6.66 -17.62 -28.55
CA TRP A 79 7.01 -19.05 -28.51
C TRP A 79 7.63 -19.54 -29.83
N THR A 80 7.22 -18.96 -30.95
CA THR A 80 7.80 -19.26 -32.27
C THR A 80 9.24 -18.79 -32.37
N GLU A 81 9.56 -17.62 -31.82
CA GLU A 81 10.94 -17.16 -31.74
C GLU A 81 11.83 -18.14 -30.96
N PHE A 82 11.37 -18.61 -29.79
CA PHE A 82 12.07 -19.62 -29.01
C PHE A 82 12.23 -20.96 -29.74
N TYR A 83 11.17 -21.46 -30.39
CA TYR A 83 11.22 -22.70 -31.17
C TYR A 83 12.24 -22.62 -32.31
N GLU A 84 12.27 -21.51 -33.05
CA GLU A 84 13.22 -21.31 -34.15
C GLU A 84 14.67 -21.15 -33.66
N MET A 85 14.88 -20.62 -32.44
CA MET A 85 16.21 -20.64 -31.80
C MET A 85 16.63 -22.07 -31.46
N LEU A 86 15.74 -22.85 -30.85
CA LEU A 86 15.97 -24.26 -30.52
C LEU A 86 16.31 -25.08 -31.77
N LYS A 87 15.57 -24.89 -32.85
CA LYS A 87 15.77 -25.56 -34.15
C LYS A 87 17.16 -25.33 -34.75
N LYS A 88 17.81 -24.22 -34.40
CA LYS A 88 19.18 -23.92 -34.83
C LYS A 88 20.24 -24.57 -33.94
N SER A 89 19.94 -24.84 -32.67
CA SER A 89 20.89 -25.35 -31.69
C SER A 89 20.86 -26.86 -31.48
N GLU A 90 19.72 -27.51 -31.71
CA GLU A 90 19.52 -28.94 -31.44
C GLU A 90 19.22 -29.72 -32.73
N THR A 91 19.71 -30.96 -32.81
CA THR A 91 19.38 -31.90 -33.88
C THR A 91 18.15 -32.74 -33.49
N ASP A 92 17.26 -33.03 -34.45
CA ASP A 92 16.05 -33.87 -34.27
C ASP A 92 14.92 -33.28 -33.40
N ILE A 93 14.67 -31.97 -33.51
CA ILE A 93 13.51 -31.33 -32.86
C ILE A 93 12.21 -31.75 -33.57
N PRO A 94 11.16 -32.16 -32.82
CA PRO A 94 9.85 -32.44 -33.38
C PRO A 94 9.28 -31.27 -34.19
N HIS A 95 8.67 -31.58 -35.33
CA HIS A 95 8.02 -30.56 -36.14
C HIS A 95 6.81 -29.97 -35.38
N TRP A 96 6.74 -28.64 -35.32
CA TRP A 96 5.63 -27.93 -34.72
C TRP A 96 4.67 -27.44 -35.81
N ASN A 97 3.52 -28.11 -35.92
CA ASN A 97 2.52 -27.81 -36.95
C ASN A 97 1.56 -26.72 -36.47
N LEU A 98 1.54 -25.59 -37.18
CA LEU A 98 0.67 -24.44 -36.90
C LEU A 98 -0.52 -24.43 -37.87
N GLU A 99 -1.29 -25.52 -37.88
CA GLU A 99 -2.48 -25.62 -38.72
C GLU A 99 -3.51 -24.53 -38.37
N LYS A 100 -4.07 -23.92 -39.41
CA LYS A 100 -5.16 -22.95 -39.25
C LYS A 100 -6.47 -23.70 -39.04
N LEU A 101 -7.15 -23.38 -37.95
CA LEU A 101 -8.50 -23.85 -37.69
C LEU A 101 -9.51 -23.03 -38.49
N ASP A 102 -10.46 -23.71 -39.13
CA ASP A 102 -11.59 -23.10 -39.85
C ASP A 102 -12.77 -22.73 -38.94
N GLU A 103 -12.58 -22.77 -37.60
CA GLU A 103 -13.60 -22.38 -36.63
C GLU A 103 -13.61 -20.86 -36.38
N SER A 104 -14.83 -20.30 -36.27
CA SER A 104 -15.03 -18.90 -35.91
C SER A 104 -15.00 -18.73 -34.39
N PHE A 105 -13.88 -18.22 -33.87
CA PHE A 105 -13.74 -17.79 -32.47
C PHE A 105 -14.06 -16.29 -32.31
N LYS A 106 -14.42 -15.86 -31.09
CA LYS A 106 -14.73 -14.44 -30.80
C LYS A 106 -13.48 -13.60 -30.57
N THR A 107 -12.40 -14.26 -30.15
CA THR A 107 -11.11 -13.70 -29.74
C THR A 107 -10.01 -14.52 -30.38
N ASP A 108 -8.77 -14.04 -30.28
CA ASP A 108 -7.61 -14.75 -30.82
C ASP A 108 -6.97 -15.75 -29.84
N ALA A 109 -7.62 -16.06 -28.71
CA ALA A 109 -7.11 -16.98 -27.69
C ALA A 109 -6.71 -18.36 -28.28
N TYR A 110 -7.47 -18.85 -29.25
CA TYR A 110 -7.20 -20.11 -29.95
C TYR A 110 -5.84 -20.14 -30.64
N LYS A 111 -5.33 -18.97 -31.09
CA LYS A 111 -4.04 -18.87 -31.78
C LYS A 111 -2.87 -19.23 -30.87
N ALA A 112 -3.00 -19.05 -29.56
CA ALA A 112 -2.01 -19.51 -28.60
C ALA A 112 -2.32 -20.92 -28.08
N PHE A 113 -3.59 -21.23 -27.83
CA PHE A 113 -3.98 -22.51 -27.22
C PHE A 113 -3.62 -23.74 -28.07
N TYR A 114 -4.04 -23.79 -29.33
CA TYR A 114 -3.87 -24.99 -30.15
C TYR A 114 -2.40 -25.27 -30.52
N PRO A 115 -1.58 -24.26 -30.82
CA PRO A 115 -0.14 -24.48 -30.97
C PRO A 115 0.51 -25.09 -29.73
N LEU A 116 0.16 -24.66 -28.51
CA LEU A 116 0.66 -25.31 -27.30
C LEU A 116 0.18 -26.75 -27.14
N LEU A 117 -1.06 -27.03 -27.51
CA LEU A 117 -1.62 -28.38 -27.47
C LEU A 117 -0.85 -29.32 -28.41
N GLU A 118 -0.54 -28.85 -29.63
CA GLU A 118 0.27 -29.60 -30.59
C GLU A 118 1.72 -29.76 -30.14
N LEU A 119 2.32 -28.71 -29.56
CA LEU A 119 3.67 -28.76 -28.99
C LEU A 119 3.76 -29.84 -27.91
N LYS A 120 2.84 -29.83 -26.94
CA LYS A 120 2.78 -30.84 -25.88
C LYS A 120 2.64 -32.27 -26.42
N LYS A 121 1.86 -32.47 -27.48
CA LYS A 121 1.65 -33.78 -28.10
C LYS A 121 2.91 -34.31 -28.78
N ASN A 122 3.69 -33.43 -29.42
CA ASN A 122 4.83 -33.81 -30.26
C ASN A 122 6.17 -33.84 -29.51
N PHE A 123 6.28 -33.16 -28.37
CA PHE A 123 7.50 -33.11 -27.57
C PHE A 123 7.47 -34.14 -26.42
N PRO A 124 8.27 -35.24 -26.48
CA PRO A 124 8.21 -36.32 -25.50
C PRO A 124 8.50 -35.86 -24.07
N ASN A 125 9.43 -34.91 -23.90
CA ASN A 125 9.90 -34.45 -22.58
C ASN A 125 8.85 -33.68 -21.79
N ILE A 126 7.82 -33.14 -22.44
CA ILE A 126 6.74 -32.37 -21.78
C ILE A 126 5.38 -33.04 -21.93
N LYS A 127 5.34 -34.24 -22.50
CA LYS A 127 4.11 -34.95 -22.83
C LYS A 127 3.23 -35.18 -21.59
N ASP A 128 3.85 -35.50 -20.46
CA ASP A 128 3.15 -35.75 -19.19
C ASP A 128 3.13 -34.53 -18.26
N SER A 129 3.78 -33.43 -18.65
CA SER A 129 3.91 -32.20 -17.88
C SER A 129 2.70 -31.27 -17.98
N LYS A 130 2.38 -30.54 -16.92
CA LYS A 130 1.43 -29.42 -17.02
C LYS A 130 2.12 -28.18 -17.53
N ILE A 131 1.40 -27.36 -18.29
CA ILE A 131 1.87 -26.08 -18.80
C ILE A 131 1.06 -24.97 -18.11
N TYR A 132 1.73 -24.17 -17.29
CA TYR A 132 1.13 -23.01 -16.64
C TYR A 132 1.56 -21.74 -17.34
N ILE A 133 0.59 -21.01 -17.89
CA ILE A 133 0.80 -19.74 -18.56
C ILE A 133 0.43 -18.65 -17.56
N TYR A 134 1.44 -18.02 -16.98
CA TYR A 134 1.27 -16.88 -16.10
C TYR A 134 1.17 -15.60 -16.93
N ILE A 135 -0.06 -15.10 -17.07
CA ILE A 135 -0.34 -13.85 -17.76
C ILE A 135 -0.33 -12.71 -16.74
N ALA A 136 0.61 -11.77 -16.89
CA ALA A 136 0.77 -10.60 -16.04
C ALA A 136 1.00 -9.33 -16.87
N PRO A 137 -0.01 -8.85 -17.63
CA PRO A 137 0.13 -7.69 -18.49
C PRO A 137 0.52 -6.44 -17.69
N LEU A 138 1.55 -5.75 -18.16
CA LEU A 138 2.00 -4.48 -17.55
C LEU A 138 0.94 -3.37 -17.69
N ARG A 139 0.10 -3.47 -18.71
CA ARG A 139 -1.02 -2.57 -18.99
C ARG A 139 -2.17 -3.36 -19.61
N ILE A 140 -3.39 -2.99 -19.25
CA ILE A 140 -4.64 -3.53 -19.83
C ILE A 140 -5.39 -2.36 -20.43
N ASN A 141 -5.58 -2.35 -21.75
CA ASN A 141 -6.31 -1.29 -22.43
C ASN A 141 -7.82 -1.38 -22.21
N ASP A 142 -8.35 -2.61 -22.20
CA ASP A 142 -9.76 -2.90 -22.00
C ASP A 142 -9.93 -4.17 -21.16
N THR A 143 -10.57 -4.03 -20.00
CA THR A 143 -10.79 -5.14 -19.05
C THR A 143 -11.93 -6.08 -19.47
N GLU A 144 -12.91 -5.58 -20.24
CA GLU A 144 -14.00 -6.40 -20.77
C GLU A 144 -13.48 -7.31 -21.87
N GLU A 145 -12.65 -6.78 -22.78
CA GLU A 145 -11.98 -7.58 -23.81
C GLU A 145 -11.08 -8.66 -23.20
N LEU A 146 -10.30 -8.33 -22.16
CA LEU A 146 -9.51 -9.34 -21.43
C LEU A 146 -10.40 -10.42 -20.82
N SER A 147 -11.53 -10.03 -20.22
CA SER A 147 -12.50 -10.98 -19.67
C SER A 147 -13.06 -11.93 -20.75
N LEU A 148 -13.38 -11.40 -21.94
CA LEU A 148 -13.84 -12.19 -23.08
C LEU A 148 -12.78 -13.17 -23.56
N TRP A 149 -11.53 -12.71 -23.70
CA TRP A 149 -10.39 -13.53 -24.11
C TRP A 149 -10.16 -14.71 -23.15
N VAL A 150 -10.11 -14.44 -21.84
CA VAL A 150 -9.91 -15.48 -20.82
C VAL A 150 -11.08 -16.47 -20.77
N LYS A 151 -12.33 -15.98 -20.90
CA LYS A 151 -13.51 -16.85 -20.96
C LYS A 151 -13.49 -17.76 -22.16
N GLU A 152 -13.09 -17.26 -23.33
CA GLU A 152 -12.97 -18.09 -24.52
C GLU A 152 -11.84 -19.12 -24.40
N TRP A 153 -10.68 -18.73 -23.85
CA TRP A 153 -9.62 -19.69 -23.52
C TRP A 153 -10.15 -20.84 -22.64
N CYS A 154 -10.85 -20.51 -21.56
CA CYS A 154 -11.41 -21.51 -20.66
C CYS A 154 -12.43 -22.42 -21.37
N ARG A 155 -13.29 -21.86 -22.23
CA ARG A 155 -14.24 -22.62 -23.05
C ARG A 155 -13.53 -23.58 -23.99
N ILE A 156 -12.42 -23.16 -24.62
CA ILE A 156 -11.63 -24.02 -25.50
C ILE A 156 -11.04 -25.18 -24.69
N CYS A 157 -10.43 -24.91 -23.53
CA CYS A 157 -9.92 -25.97 -22.65
C CYS A 157 -10.99 -27.01 -22.29
N GLU A 158 -12.18 -26.55 -21.92
CA GLU A 158 -13.31 -27.42 -21.56
C GLU A 158 -13.81 -28.23 -22.76
N ALA A 159 -13.94 -27.59 -23.93
CA ALA A 159 -14.41 -28.24 -25.16
C ALA A 159 -13.44 -29.33 -25.66
N THR A 160 -12.13 -29.11 -25.52
CA THR A 160 -11.11 -30.12 -25.90
C THR A 160 -10.84 -31.15 -24.80
N GLY A 161 -11.45 -31.00 -23.61
CA GLY A 161 -11.16 -31.83 -22.44
C GLY A 161 -9.72 -31.69 -21.92
N ASN A 162 -9.05 -30.57 -22.23
CA ASN A 162 -7.67 -30.32 -21.81
C ASN A 162 -7.60 -30.05 -20.30
N LYS A 163 -6.70 -30.75 -19.61
CA LYS A 163 -6.44 -30.61 -18.18
C LYS A 163 -5.05 -30.08 -17.85
N ASP A 164 -4.18 -30.01 -18.85
CA ASP A 164 -2.75 -29.84 -18.64
C ASP A 164 -2.27 -28.42 -18.94
N ILE A 165 -2.89 -27.74 -19.91
CA ILE A 165 -2.60 -26.34 -20.22
C ILE A 165 -3.52 -25.43 -19.40
N LYS A 166 -2.96 -24.56 -18.58
CA LYS A 166 -3.70 -23.72 -17.62
C LYS A 166 -3.24 -22.27 -17.64
N LEU A 167 -4.19 -21.35 -17.51
CA LEU A 167 -3.88 -19.94 -17.22
C LEU A 167 -3.66 -19.74 -15.72
N VAL A 168 -2.72 -18.86 -15.39
CA VAL A 168 -2.45 -18.40 -14.03
C VAL A 168 -2.51 -16.87 -14.01
N TRP A 169 -3.23 -16.32 -13.04
CA TRP A 169 -3.44 -14.89 -12.87
C TRP A 169 -3.28 -14.48 -11.41
N THR A 170 -2.83 -13.26 -11.16
CA THR A 170 -2.79 -12.64 -9.83
C THR A 170 -3.66 -11.39 -9.82
N GLU A 171 -4.44 -11.19 -8.76
CA GLU A 171 -5.19 -9.94 -8.56
C GLU A 171 -5.46 -9.64 -7.09
N HIS A 172 -5.90 -8.40 -6.82
CA HIS A 172 -6.29 -7.98 -5.49
C HIS A 172 -7.54 -8.73 -5.01
N HIS A 173 -7.56 -9.16 -3.75
CA HIS A 173 -8.67 -9.95 -3.22
C HIS A 173 -10.00 -9.18 -3.08
N HIS A 174 -9.96 -7.84 -2.98
CA HIS A 174 -11.15 -6.98 -2.99
C HIS A 174 -11.43 -6.33 -4.35
N TYR A 175 -10.40 -5.95 -5.11
CA TYR A 175 -10.52 -5.14 -6.33
C TYR A 175 -10.16 -6.03 -7.52
N ARG A 176 -11.15 -6.77 -8.01
CA ARG A 176 -10.95 -7.81 -9.00
C ARG A 176 -11.09 -7.26 -10.42
N THR A 177 -10.11 -7.56 -11.27
CA THR A 177 -10.12 -7.27 -12.71
C THR A 177 -10.91 -8.34 -13.47
N LEU A 178 -10.86 -9.59 -13.00
CA LEU A 178 -11.54 -10.73 -13.62
C LEU A 178 -12.60 -11.34 -12.69
N PRO A 179 -13.66 -10.59 -12.32
CA PRO A 179 -14.72 -11.14 -11.48
C PRO A 179 -15.54 -12.19 -12.24
N GLY A 180 -15.92 -13.26 -11.56
CA GLY A 180 -16.99 -14.16 -12.02
C GLY A 180 -16.63 -15.13 -13.16
N ILE A 181 -15.35 -15.48 -13.36
CA ILE A 181 -14.98 -16.57 -14.28
C ILE A 181 -15.28 -17.93 -13.61
N SER A 182 -16.42 -18.53 -13.93
CA SER A 182 -16.90 -19.80 -13.32
C SER A 182 -15.96 -20.99 -13.52
N SER A 183 -15.23 -20.99 -14.64
CA SER A 183 -14.25 -22.01 -15.00
C SER A 183 -12.93 -21.85 -14.25
N ALA A 184 -12.67 -20.69 -13.63
CA ALA A 184 -11.46 -20.46 -12.84
C ALA A 184 -11.63 -20.95 -11.39
N HIS A 185 -10.50 -21.30 -10.76
CA HIS A 185 -10.43 -21.50 -9.31
C HIS A 185 -9.62 -20.38 -8.67
N SER A 186 -10.24 -19.64 -7.76
CA SER A 186 -9.56 -18.62 -6.97
C SER A 186 -9.07 -19.18 -5.63
N PHE A 187 -7.85 -18.82 -5.24
CA PHE A 187 -7.28 -19.15 -3.93
C PHE A 187 -6.57 -17.94 -3.33
N ARG A 188 -6.56 -17.84 -2.00
CA ARG A 188 -5.93 -16.71 -1.29
C ARG A 188 -4.54 -17.09 -0.80
N ILE A 189 -3.59 -16.19 -0.99
CA ILE A 189 -2.29 -16.23 -0.31
C ILE A 189 -2.33 -15.23 0.84
N GLU A 190 -1.72 -15.61 1.97
CA GLU A 190 -1.62 -14.73 3.14
C GLU A 190 -0.18 -14.79 3.64
N VAL A 191 0.48 -13.63 3.68
CA VAL A 191 1.86 -13.51 4.16
C VAL A 191 1.88 -12.57 5.35
N ASP A 192 2.40 -13.06 6.47
CA ASP A 192 2.65 -12.23 7.65
C ASP A 192 3.87 -11.33 7.38
N ILE A 193 3.65 -10.17 6.75
CA ILE A 193 4.72 -9.21 6.40
C ILE A 193 5.51 -8.82 7.65
N HIS A 194 4.84 -8.64 8.79
CA HIS A 194 5.51 -8.24 10.02
C HIS A 194 6.52 -9.30 10.45
N GLN A 195 6.14 -10.57 10.38
CA GLN A 195 7.04 -11.67 10.66
C GLN A 195 8.14 -11.80 9.59
N LEU A 196 7.81 -11.62 8.31
CA LEU A 196 8.79 -11.66 7.22
C LEU A 196 9.84 -10.55 7.38
N MET A 197 9.42 -9.32 7.67
CA MET A 197 10.32 -8.18 7.93
C MET A 197 11.20 -8.42 9.15
N GLN A 198 10.64 -8.94 10.24
CA GLN A 198 11.41 -9.31 11.43
C GLN A 198 12.47 -10.36 11.13
N ASN A 199 12.08 -11.43 10.45
CA ASN A 199 12.97 -12.51 10.08
C ASN A 199 14.06 -11.98 9.13
N THR A 200 13.70 -11.15 8.15
CA THR A 200 14.62 -10.53 7.19
C THR A 200 15.64 -9.67 7.90
N ALA A 201 15.19 -8.77 8.79
CA ALA A 201 16.06 -7.94 9.61
C ALA A 201 17.01 -8.81 10.47
N ALA A 202 16.48 -9.83 11.14
CA ALA A 202 17.29 -10.76 11.94
C ALA A 202 18.33 -11.52 11.08
N HIS A 203 18.00 -11.86 9.83
CA HIS A 203 18.87 -12.59 8.90
C HIS A 203 19.94 -11.69 8.25
N THR A 204 19.64 -10.43 7.95
CA THR A 204 20.59 -9.45 7.40
C THR A 204 21.56 -8.89 8.46
N ASN A 205 21.28 -9.09 9.74
CA ASN A 205 22.08 -8.61 10.88
C ASN A 205 23.37 -9.43 11.12
N ARG A 206 24.33 -9.38 10.17
CA ARG A 206 25.66 -10.00 10.34
C ARG A 206 26.57 -9.31 11.38
N LYS A 207 26.22 -8.13 11.89
CA LYS A 207 26.82 -7.51 13.09
C LYS A 207 25.87 -7.68 14.28
N LYS A 208 25.95 -8.81 14.98
CA LYS A 208 25.34 -8.94 16.31
C LYS A 208 25.90 -7.84 17.22
N ASN A 209 25.01 -7.19 17.99
CA ASN A 209 25.33 -6.22 19.05
C ASN A 209 25.70 -4.79 18.60
N SER A 210 25.06 -4.25 17.56
CA SER A 210 25.04 -2.79 17.41
C SER A 210 23.83 -2.21 18.15
N PRO A 211 24.01 -1.24 19.07
CA PRO A 211 22.89 -0.66 19.82
C PRO A 211 21.76 -0.12 18.93
N ASP A 212 22.09 0.49 17.78
CA ASP A 212 21.10 1.01 16.83
C ASP A 212 20.23 -0.11 16.21
N THR A 213 20.84 -1.25 15.86
CA THR A 213 20.10 -2.40 15.30
C THR A 213 19.19 -3.04 16.35
N ASP A 214 19.61 -3.06 17.61
CA ASP A 214 18.80 -3.62 18.70
C ASP A 214 17.57 -2.74 18.97
N PHE A 215 17.72 -1.42 18.89
CA PHE A 215 16.60 -0.47 18.97
C PHE A 215 15.58 -0.73 17.85
N GLN A 216 16.02 -0.74 16.59
CA GLN A 216 15.14 -0.98 15.44
C GLN A 216 14.44 -2.34 15.53
N GLN A 217 15.15 -3.37 15.99
CA GLN A 217 14.56 -4.68 16.20
C GLN A 217 13.45 -4.65 17.25
N GLN A 218 13.63 -3.93 18.37
CA GLN A 218 12.56 -3.79 19.37
C GLN A 218 11.34 -3.04 18.83
N ILE A 219 11.53 -2.02 17.98
CA ILE A 219 10.44 -1.30 17.32
C ILE A 219 9.63 -2.24 16.39
N LEU A 220 10.32 -3.10 15.62
CA LEU A 220 9.67 -4.10 14.77
C LEU A 220 8.93 -5.18 15.58
N ILE A 221 9.54 -5.64 16.68
CA ILE A 221 8.91 -6.58 17.62
C ILE A 221 7.62 -6.00 18.19
N ALA A 222 7.69 -4.76 18.68
CA ALA A 222 6.53 -4.06 19.20
C ALA A 222 5.42 -3.90 18.16
N SER A 223 5.76 -3.48 16.94
CA SER A 223 4.79 -3.26 15.87
C SER A 223 4.04 -4.55 15.49
N ASN A 224 4.75 -5.68 15.37
CA ASN A 224 4.13 -6.99 15.13
C ASN A 224 3.18 -7.38 16.27
N HIS A 225 3.59 -7.21 17.52
CA HIS A 225 2.72 -7.49 18.67
C HIS A 225 1.49 -6.59 18.70
N LEU A 226 1.62 -5.29 18.40
CA LEU A 226 0.50 -4.36 18.31
C LEU A 226 -0.49 -4.76 17.21
N SER A 227 0.00 -5.17 16.02
CA SER A 227 -0.86 -5.64 14.93
C SER A 227 -1.69 -6.87 15.29
N LYS A 228 -1.26 -7.62 16.30
CA LYS A 228 -1.91 -8.83 16.82
C LYS A 228 -2.65 -8.59 18.15
N GLU A 229 -2.84 -7.33 18.55
CA GLU A 229 -3.44 -6.92 19.83
C GLU A 229 -2.74 -7.50 21.08
N ARG A 230 -1.47 -7.87 20.95
CA ARG A 230 -0.63 -8.41 22.05
C ARG A 230 0.04 -7.28 22.81
N PHE A 231 -0.78 -6.50 23.52
CA PHE A 231 -0.35 -5.22 24.12
C PHE A 231 0.74 -5.37 25.19
N LYS A 232 0.76 -6.47 25.96
CA LYS A 232 1.78 -6.69 27.00
C LYS A 232 3.17 -6.92 26.41
N GLU A 233 3.24 -7.72 25.34
CA GLU A 233 4.48 -8.02 24.64
C GLU A 233 4.99 -6.80 23.87
N ALA A 234 4.08 -6.04 23.26
CA ALA A 234 4.39 -4.74 22.66
C ALA A 234 4.96 -3.75 23.70
N GLU A 235 4.30 -3.63 24.86
CA GLU A 235 4.76 -2.79 25.98
C GLU A 235 6.18 -3.19 26.43
N HIS A 236 6.46 -4.49 26.55
CA HIS A 236 7.77 -4.98 26.94
C HIS A 236 8.86 -4.60 25.92
N ALA A 237 8.60 -4.83 24.64
CA ALA A 237 9.52 -4.48 23.57
C ALA A 237 9.78 -2.97 23.50
N LEU A 238 8.74 -2.15 23.62
CA LEU A 238 8.86 -0.68 23.60
C LEU A 238 9.63 -0.14 24.81
N LYS A 239 9.43 -0.69 26.01
CA LYS A 239 10.24 -0.33 27.18
C LYS A 239 11.71 -0.66 26.99
N LYS A 240 12.02 -1.78 26.31
CA LYS A 240 13.39 -2.12 25.95
C LYS A 240 13.95 -1.16 24.90
N ALA A 241 13.16 -0.77 23.89
CA ALA A 241 13.56 0.25 22.90
C ALA A 241 13.88 1.60 23.56
N VAL A 242 13.04 2.08 24.48
CA VAL A 242 13.28 3.29 25.27
C VAL A 242 14.63 3.21 26.01
N LYS A 243 14.88 2.09 26.70
CA LYS A 243 16.13 1.89 27.44
C LYS A 243 17.35 1.94 26.51
N LEU A 244 17.31 1.24 25.38
CA LEU A 244 18.39 1.20 24.40
C LEU A 244 18.69 2.58 23.82
N ALA A 245 17.65 3.34 23.42
CA ALA A 245 17.83 4.69 22.91
C ALA A 245 18.43 5.64 23.96
N GLY A 246 18.02 5.48 25.23
CA GLY A 246 18.58 6.22 26.35
C GLY A 246 20.07 5.92 26.58
N GLU A 247 20.47 4.64 26.55
CA GLU A 247 21.87 4.20 26.65
C GLU A 247 22.75 4.76 25.52
N GLN A 248 22.16 4.95 24.34
CA GLN A 248 22.81 5.53 23.16
C GLN A 248 22.84 7.07 23.19
N LYS A 249 22.19 7.70 24.17
CA LYS A 249 21.93 9.16 24.17
C LYS A 249 21.20 9.64 22.90
N ASN A 250 20.46 8.74 22.24
CA ASN A 250 19.65 9.06 21.07
C ASN A 250 18.31 9.63 21.54
N LYS A 251 18.24 10.94 21.75
CA LYS A 251 17.05 11.60 22.27
C LYS A 251 15.83 11.48 21.36
N GLN A 252 16.03 11.61 20.05
CA GLN A 252 14.94 11.45 19.10
C GLN A 252 14.38 10.02 19.09
N GLY A 253 15.24 9.01 19.15
CA GLY A 253 14.85 7.61 19.28
C GLY A 253 14.13 7.32 20.60
N GLU A 254 14.60 7.91 21.70
CA GLU A 254 14.00 7.78 23.04
C GLU A 254 12.56 8.34 23.05
N ILE A 255 12.36 9.55 22.53
CA ILE A 255 11.03 10.17 22.42
C ILE A 255 10.12 9.38 21.47
N SER A 256 10.64 8.91 20.34
CA SER A 256 9.86 8.11 19.39
C SER A 256 9.37 6.81 20.00
N ALA A 257 10.21 6.12 20.79
CA ALA A 257 9.84 4.90 21.49
C ALA A 257 8.82 5.16 22.62
N TYR A 258 8.97 6.26 23.37
CA TYR A 258 7.95 6.67 24.34
C TYR A 258 6.62 7.02 23.66
N PHE A 259 6.65 7.67 22.50
CA PHE A 259 5.44 7.98 21.75
C PHE A 259 4.74 6.70 21.27
N MET A 260 5.47 5.74 20.71
CA MET A 260 4.90 4.43 20.35
C MET A 260 4.35 3.67 21.57
N LEU A 261 5.02 3.76 22.73
CA LEU A 261 4.50 3.22 23.98
C LEU A 261 3.21 3.90 24.43
N THR A 262 3.10 5.21 24.22
CA THR A 262 1.87 5.98 24.47
C THR A 262 0.73 5.46 23.59
N GLN A 263 0.98 5.23 22.30
CA GLN A 263 0.00 4.68 21.37
C GLN A 263 -0.41 3.25 21.73
N ALA A 264 0.54 2.42 22.18
CA ALA A 264 0.24 1.08 22.70
C ALA A 264 -0.72 1.15 23.91
N TYR A 265 -0.50 2.07 24.85
CA TYR A 265 -1.41 2.27 25.98
C TYR A 265 -2.78 2.81 25.57
N ILE A 266 -2.85 3.68 24.57
CA ILE A 266 -4.11 4.18 24.03
C ILE A 266 -4.92 3.03 23.41
N ALA A 267 -4.28 2.19 22.58
CA ALA A 267 -4.90 1.01 21.97
C ALA A 267 -5.40 0.01 23.03
N ASP A 268 -4.61 -0.21 24.09
CA ASP A 268 -4.95 -1.06 25.24
C ASP A 268 -5.89 -0.35 26.26
N ARG A 269 -6.43 0.84 25.92
CA ARG A 269 -7.35 1.64 26.74
C ARG A 269 -6.82 2.02 28.13
N LYS A 270 -5.50 2.01 28.33
CA LYS A 270 -4.80 2.40 29.57
C LYS A 270 -4.53 3.91 29.61
N LYS A 271 -5.59 4.70 29.79
CA LYS A 271 -5.55 6.17 29.70
C LYS A 271 -4.51 6.82 30.63
N ASP A 272 -4.44 6.39 31.89
CA ASP A 272 -3.53 7.00 32.87
C ASP A 272 -2.06 6.78 32.49
N ARG A 273 -1.73 5.59 31.96
CA ARG A 273 -0.37 5.30 31.48
C ARG A 273 0.00 6.06 30.22
N ALA A 274 -0.97 6.29 29.32
CA ALA A 274 -0.78 7.15 28.17
C ALA A 274 -0.49 8.61 28.60
N GLU A 275 -1.21 9.11 29.62
CA GLU A 275 -0.96 10.44 30.18
C GLU A 275 0.43 10.53 30.85
N ASP A 276 0.85 9.51 31.61
CA ASP A 276 2.18 9.43 32.23
C ASP A 276 3.32 9.44 31.20
N THR A 277 3.12 8.73 30.08
CA THR A 277 4.10 8.68 29.00
C THR A 277 4.19 10.01 28.25
N TYR A 278 3.08 10.71 28.01
CA TYR A 278 3.12 12.08 27.49
C TYR A 278 3.87 13.04 28.42
N ARG A 279 3.64 12.98 29.74
CA ARG A 279 4.41 13.77 30.71
C ARG A 279 5.91 13.48 30.62
N THR A 280 6.29 12.21 30.52
CA THR A 280 7.69 11.80 30.35
C THR A 280 8.29 12.33 29.04
N ILE A 281 7.51 12.34 27.95
CA ILE A 281 7.91 12.92 26.66
C ILE A 281 8.20 14.41 26.84
N PHE A 282 7.29 15.18 27.45
CA PHE A 282 7.46 16.62 27.62
C PHE A 282 8.60 17.01 28.58
N GLU A 283 8.96 16.14 29.53
CA GLU A 283 10.15 16.32 30.38
C GLU A 283 11.47 16.10 29.63
N LYS A 284 11.45 15.33 28.54
CA LYS A 284 12.65 14.87 27.83
C LYS A 284 12.84 15.52 26.45
N VAL A 285 11.77 15.97 25.82
CA VAL A 285 11.82 16.58 24.49
C VAL A 285 12.52 17.94 24.59
N GLU A 286 13.38 18.23 23.62
CA GLU A 286 14.07 19.51 23.57
C GLU A 286 13.08 20.62 23.14
N PRO A 287 13.08 21.77 23.85
CA PRO A 287 12.20 22.87 23.53
C PRO A 287 12.58 23.51 22.20
N ASP A 288 11.62 24.15 21.54
CA ASP A 288 11.80 24.85 20.27
C ASP A 288 12.33 23.94 19.16
N THR A 289 11.82 22.70 19.10
CA THR A 289 12.16 21.73 18.05
C THR A 289 10.91 21.28 17.28
N PRO A 290 11.05 20.84 16.01
CA PRO A 290 9.95 20.21 15.28
C PRO A 290 9.36 19.00 16.01
N LEU A 291 10.18 18.27 16.77
CA LEU A 291 9.73 17.14 17.56
C LEU A 291 8.81 17.57 18.71
N GLU A 292 9.11 18.67 19.41
CA GLU A 292 8.23 19.24 20.44
C GLU A 292 6.86 19.62 19.87
N VAL A 293 6.84 20.28 18.70
CA VAL A 293 5.60 20.64 17.98
C VAL A 293 4.77 19.38 17.73
N GLN A 294 5.38 18.35 17.15
CA GLN A 294 4.71 17.09 16.87
C GLN A 294 4.14 16.43 18.14
N MET A 295 4.87 16.47 19.26
CA MET A 295 4.41 15.87 20.52
C MET A 295 3.21 16.63 21.11
N TYR A 296 3.22 17.96 21.07
CA TYR A 296 2.05 18.76 21.49
C TYR A 296 0.84 18.56 20.58
N MET A 297 1.03 18.45 19.26
CA MET A 297 -0.06 18.14 18.32
C MET A 297 -0.68 16.78 18.61
N ASN A 298 0.15 15.74 18.79
CA ASN A 298 -0.33 14.39 19.12
C ASN A 298 -1.05 14.36 20.47
N TYR A 299 -0.53 15.06 21.46
CA TYR A 299 -1.17 15.19 22.76
C TYR A 299 -2.52 15.93 22.68
N GLY A 300 -2.60 17.02 21.90
CA GLY A 300 -3.85 17.72 21.60
C GLY A 300 -4.90 16.78 21.02
N SER A 301 -4.52 15.97 20.02
CA SER A 301 -5.40 14.97 19.42
C SER A 301 -5.84 13.89 20.42
N HIS A 302 -4.92 13.40 21.27
CA HIS A 302 -5.25 12.45 22.34
C HIS A 302 -6.27 13.04 23.33
N LEU A 303 -6.12 14.31 23.70
CA LEU A 303 -7.04 15.01 24.60
C LEU A 303 -8.43 15.18 23.96
N LEU A 304 -8.50 15.47 22.65
CA LEU A 304 -9.77 15.53 21.93
C LEU A 304 -10.48 14.18 21.90
N GLY A 305 -9.76 13.10 21.61
CA GLY A 305 -10.32 11.73 21.66
C GLY A 305 -10.84 11.32 23.05
N ASN A 306 -10.45 12.05 24.09
CA ASN A 306 -10.92 11.87 25.47
C ASN A 306 -11.86 12.99 25.95
N SER A 307 -12.44 13.77 25.03
CA SER A 307 -13.39 14.85 25.32
C SER A 307 -12.84 15.96 26.23
N LYS A 308 -11.51 16.14 26.29
CA LYS A 308 -10.82 17.17 27.09
C LYS A 308 -10.55 18.43 26.25
N LYS A 309 -11.59 19.00 25.62
CA LYS A 309 -11.47 20.11 24.65
C LYS A 309 -10.59 21.28 25.14
N SER A 310 -10.83 21.80 26.34
CA SER A 310 -10.05 22.94 26.87
C SER A 310 -8.56 22.65 27.01
N ARG A 311 -8.18 21.42 27.37
CA ARG A 311 -6.77 21.02 27.45
C ARG A 311 -6.17 20.81 26.06
N ALA A 312 -6.94 20.26 25.14
CA ALA A 312 -6.51 20.08 23.76
C ALA A 312 -6.19 21.43 23.10
N GLU A 313 -7.05 22.43 23.29
CA GLU A 313 -6.80 23.79 22.81
C GLU A 313 -5.47 24.34 23.30
N LYS A 314 -5.16 24.20 24.60
CA LYS A 314 -3.87 24.63 25.16
C LYS A 314 -2.67 23.88 24.55
N ALA A 315 -2.81 22.58 24.30
CA ALA A 315 -1.76 21.79 23.67
C ALA A 315 -1.51 22.23 22.22
N PHE A 316 -2.57 22.43 21.44
CA PHE A 316 -2.44 22.95 20.07
C PHE A 316 -1.91 24.40 20.05
N GLU A 317 -2.26 25.23 21.03
CA GLU A 317 -1.78 26.61 21.10
C GLU A 317 -0.27 26.63 21.38
N LYS A 318 0.19 25.79 22.31
CA LYS A 318 1.61 25.57 22.56
C LYS A 318 2.35 25.05 21.31
N ALA A 319 1.77 24.08 20.59
CA ALA A 319 2.33 23.61 19.33
C ALA A 319 2.43 24.73 18.29
N ALA A 320 1.39 25.54 18.13
CA ALA A 320 1.34 26.63 17.18
C ALA A 320 2.38 27.71 17.48
N GLU A 321 2.52 28.09 18.75
CA GLU A 321 3.50 29.07 19.21
C GLU A 321 4.94 28.60 18.98
N THR A 322 5.23 27.33 19.33
CA THR A 322 6.55 26.73 19.08
C THR A 322 6.82 26.66 17.57
N ALA A 323 5.87 26.16 16.76
CA ALA A 323 6.00 26.06 15.31
C ALA A 323 6.26 27.43 14.67
N HIS A 324 5.53 28.45 15.09
CA HIS A 324 5.74 29.82 14.62
C HIS A 324 7.15 30.34 14.96
N LYS A 325 7.62 30.10 16.19
CA LYS A 325 8.94 30.54 16.65
C LYS A 325 10.09 29.92 15.85
N ILE A 326 9.95 28.67 15.43
CA ILE A 326 10.99 27.94 14.67
C ILE A 326 10.85 28.08 13.15
N GLY A 327 9.86 28.84 12.67
CA GLY A 327 9.63 29.06 11.23
C GLY A 327 8.80 27.99 10.52
N GLU A 328 8.22 27.04 11.24
CA GLU A 328 7.31 26.00 10.73
C GLU A 328 5.88 26.56 10.56
N TYR A 329 5.74 27.59 9.73
CA TYR A 329 4.52 28.40 9.61
C TYR A 329 3.30 27.58 9.17
N ALA A 330 3.47 26.60 8.29
CA ALA A 330 2.38 25.72 7.85
C ALA A 330 1.81 24.91 9.03
N MET A 331 2.66 24.37 9.91
CA MET A 331 2.23 23.64 11.11
C MET A 331 1.55 24.58 12.11
N ALA A 332 2.02 25.82 12.24
CA ALA A 332 1.39 26.81 13.11
C ALA A 332 -0.02 27.17 12.63
N ILE A 333 -0.21 27.40 11.32
CA ILE A 333 -1.53 27.60 10.70
C ILE A 333 -2.44 26.42 10.97
N GLU A 334 -1.94 25.20 10.83
CA GLU A 334 -2.74 24.00 11.03
C GLU A 334 -3.22 23.85 12.48
N CYS A 335 -2.35 24.10 13.45
CA CYS A 335 -2.71 24.08 14.87
C CYS A 335 -3.77 25.14 15.21
N TYR A 336 -3.61 26.39 14.75
CA TYR A 336 -4.60 27.44 14.98
C TYR A 336 -5.92 27.19 14.24
N ARG A 337 -5.87 26.59 13.03
CA ARG A 337 -7.07 26.17 12.29
C ARG A 337 -7.86 25.10 13.06
N ILE A 338 -7.18 24.12 13.66
CA ILE A 338 -7.81 23.11 14.52
C ILE A 338 -8.50 23.80 15.70
N ILE A 339 -7.80 24.69 16.42
CA ILE A 339 -8.38 25.42 17.56
C ILE A 339 -9.60 26.25 17.16
N ALA A 340 -9.53 26.97 16.03
CA ALA A 340 -10.64 27.75 15.51
C ALA A 340 -11.86 26.86 15.20
N THR A 341 -11.63 25.71 14.54
CA THR A 341 -12.68 24.75 14.20
C THR A 341 -13.33 24.12 15.43
N LEU A 342 -12.54 23.82 16.48
CA LEU A 342 -13.07 23.37 17.77
C LEU A 342 -14.01 24.40 18.40
N ASN A 343 -13.83 25.69 18.08
CA ASN A 343 -14.63 26.81 18.56
C ASN A 343 -15.71 27.25 17.56
N ASP A 344 -16.10 26.41 16.58
CA ASP A 344 -17.21 26.70 15.66
C ASP A 344 -18.59 26.55 16.33
N THR A 345 -18.88 27.41 17.30
CA THR A 345 -20.19 27.49 17.92
C THR A 345 -20.64 28.95 18.00
N VAL A 346 -21.95 29.19 18.08
CA VAL A 346 -22.51 30.54 18.22
C VAL A 346 -21.89 31.28 19.41
N LEU A 347 -21.65 30.58 20.53
CA LEU A 347 -21.10 31.16 21.75
C LEU A 347 -19.59 31.45 21.68
N THR A 348 -18.88 30.89 20.71
CA THR A 348 -17.41 31.00 20.60
C THR A 348 -16.95 31.55 19.25
N LYS A 349 -17.87 32.16 18.48
CA LYS A 349 -17.62 32.74 17.15
C LYS A 349 -16.44 33.71 17.15
N ASP A 350 -16.39 34.64 18.10
CA ASP A 350 -15.30 35.61 18.19
C ASP A 350 -13.95 34.94 18.46
N LYS A 351 -13.95 33.89 19.30
CA LYS A 351 -12.74 33.12 19.58
C LYS A 351 -12.26 32.37 18.34
N MET A 352 -13.17 31.75 17.59
CA MET A 352 -12.86 31.14 16.29
C MET A 352 -12.24 32.16 15.33
N ILE A 353 -12.88 33.32 15.14
CA ILE A 353 -12.42 34.35 14.21
C ILE A 353 -11.00 34.78 14.57
N ARG A 354 -10.72 35.05 15.86
CA ARG A 354 -9.36 35.43 16.30
C ARG A 354 -8.29 34.40 15.93
N TYR A 355 -8.57 33.10 16.06
CA TYR A 355 -7.60 32.07 15.70
C TYR A 355 -7.42 31.94 14.19
N PHE A 356 -8.48 32.10 13.39
CA PHE A 356 -8.34 32.16 11.94
C PHE A 356 -7.61 33.43 11.47
N GLU A 357 -7.83 34.58 12.11
CA GLU A 357 -7.07 35.81 11.83
C GLU A 357 -5.58 35.62 12.15
N LYS A 358 -5.22 34.92 13.23
CA LYS A 358 -3.81 34.52 13.49
C LYS A 358 -3.21 33.71 12.33
N CYS A 359 -3.97 32.81 11.72
CA CYS A 359 -3.48 32.06 10.55
C CYS A 359 -3.19 32.99 9.36
N LEU A 360 -4.02 34.02 9.12
CA LEU A 360 -3.77 35.02 8.08
C LEU A 360 -2.50 35.82 8.35
N ASP A 361 -2.27 36.21 9.61
CA ASP A 361 -1.05 36.94 9.98
C ASP A 361 0.22 36.12 9.77
N ILE A 362 0.17 34.82 10.08
CA ILE A 362 1.29 33.90 9.83
C ILE A 362 1.52 33.72 8.31
N ALA A 363 0.45 33.65 7.51
CA ALA A 363 0.55 33.46 6.07
C ALA A 363 1.31 34.58 5.34
N LYS A 364 1.36 35.78 5.92
CA LYS A 364 2.14 36.92 5.40
C LYS A 364 3.66 36.68 5.48
N LEU A 365 4.09 35.79 6.36
CA LEU A 365 5.50 35.41 6.54
C LEU A 365 5.95 34.28 5.61
N MET A 366 5.01 33.65 4.90
CA MET A 366 5.26 32.48 4.06
C MET A 366 5.63 32.90 2.63
N ASP A 367 6.34 32.04 1.90
CA ASP A 367 6.47 32.18 0.45
C ASP A 367 5.22 31.65 -0.28
N ALA A 368 5.16 31.82 -1.60
CA ALA A 368 4.02 31.39 -2.41
C ALA A 368 3.81 29.87 -2.39
N SER A 369 4.89 29.08 -2.43
CA SER A 369 4.82 27.62 -2.44
C SER A 369 4.30 27.09 -1.10
N ALA A 370 4.81 27.63 0.01
CA ALA A 370 4.36 27.29 1.34
C ALA A 370 2.88 27.66 1.56
N ARG A 371 2.42 28.82 1.05
CA ARG A 371 1.00 29.19 1.10
C ARG A 371 0.13 28.20 0.33
N GLU A 372 0.55 27.79 -0.86
CA GLU A 372 -0.18 26.85 -1.72
C GLU A 372 -0.39 25.48 -1.05
N GLN A 373 0.61 25.01 -0.31
CA GLN A 373 0.57 23.72 0.39
C GLN A 373 -0.13 23.79 1.75
N SER A 374 -0.53 24.97 2.21
CA SER A 374 -1.14 25.18 3.52
C SER A 374 -2.66 25.12 3.49
N SER A 375 -3.28 25.06 4.68
CA SER A 375 -4.74 25.13 4.84
C SER A 375 -5.30 26.56 4.76
N LEU A 376 -4.54 27.53 4.23
CA LEU A 376 -4.92 28.95 4.17
C LEU A 376 -6.19 29.22 3.36
N ARG A 377 -6.36 28.57 2.20
CA ARG A 377 -7.59 28.72 1.38
C ARG A 377 -8.85 28.34 2.14
N PHE A 378 -8.77 27.25 2.92
CA PHE A 378 -9.85 26.81 3.80
C PHE A 378 -10.12 27.84 4.91
N VAL A 379 -9.07 28.31 5.60
CA VAL A 379 -9.17 29.33 6.66
C VAL A 379 -9.85 30.59 6.14
N ALA A 380 -9.40 31.12 5.01
CA ALA A 380 -9.95 32.33 4.43
C ALA A 380 -11.41 32.13 3.95
N SER A 381 -11.73 30.97 3.36
CA SER A 381 -13.10 30.63 2.98
C SER A 381 -14.04 30.58 4.19
N MET A 382 -13.58 30.01 5.31
CA MET A 382 -14.32 30.01 6.57
C MET A 382 -14.52 31.43 7.13
N LEU A 383 -13.48 32.27 7.11
CA LEU A 383 -13.59 33.67 7.57
C LEU A 383 -14.59 34.48 6.74
N ILE A 384 -14.62 34.31 5.41
CA ILE A 384 -15.62 34.96 4.54
C ILE A 384 -17.05 34.63 4.97
N LEU A 385 -17.30 33.38 5.38
CA LEU A 385 -18.61 32.99 5.91
C LEU A 385 -18.87 33.65 7.28
N LYS A 386 -17.88 33.71 8.16
CA LYS A 386 -18.04 34.17 9.55
C LYS A 386 -18.07 35.69 9.72
N TYR A 387 -17.50 36.46 8.79
CA TYR A 387 -17.62 37.93 8.72
C TYR A 387 -19.01 38.41 8.28
N GLU A 388 -20.08 37.79 8.77
CA GLU A 388 -21.47 38.15 8.47
C GLU A 388 -21.69 39.66 8.71
N GLY A 389 -22.14 40.37 7.68
CA GLY A 389 -22.39 41.82 7.73
C GLY A 389 -21.17 42.73 7.58
N ASP A 390 -19.94 42.21 7.69
CA ASP A 390 -18.70 42.99 7.53
C ASP A 390 -18.16 42.87 6.09
N THR A 391 -18.74 43.67 5.20
CA THR A 391 -18.39 43.67 3.76
C THR A 391 -16.94 44.10 3.54
N ASP A 392 -16.43 45.03 4.35
CA ASP A 392 -15.08 45.56 4.21
C ASP A 392 -14.03 44.50 4.49
N LYS A 393 -14.18 43.73 5.59
CA LYS A 393 -13.28 42.61 5.90
C LYS A 393 -13.35 41.54 4.81
N LYS A 394 -14.54 41.23 4.29
CA LYS A 394 -14.69 40.24 3.21
C LYS A 394 -13.97 40.67 1.94
N THR A 395 -14.15 41.92 1.50
CA THR A 395 -13.52 42.43 0.27
C THR A 395 -12.00 42.51 0.40
N LYS A 396 -11.49 42.93 1.57
CA LYS A 396 -10.04 42.95 1.83
C LYS A 396 -9.46 41.54 1.79
N LEU A 397 -10.09 40.58 2.47
CA LEU A 397 -9.64 39.19 2.49
C LEU A 397 -9.70 38.55 1.09
N ASP A 398 -10.77 38.77 0.33
CA ASP A 398 -10.89 38.27 -1.04
C ASP A 398 -9.76 38.80 -1.95
N SER A 399 -9.45 40.09 -1.84
CA SER A 399 -8.37 40.73 -2.61
C SER A 399 -6.99 40.19 -2.23
N GLU A 400 -6.75 39.98 -0.94
CA GLU A 400 -5.50 39.39 -0.45
C GLU A 400 -5.33 37.95 -0.95
N MET A 401 -6.38 37.12 -0.85
CA MET A 401 -6.30 35.73 -1.32
C MET A 401 -6.17 35.62 -2.84
N LYS A 402 -6.78 36.53 -3.61
CA LYS A 402 -6.56 36.61 -5.06
C LYS A 402 -5.11 36.93 -5.41
N THR A 403 -4.46 37.76 -4.60
CA THR A 403 -3.02 38.05 -4.76
C THR A 403 -2.16 36.81 -4.50
N TYR A 404 -2.56 35.95 -3.58
CA TYR A 404 -1.82 34.71 -3.27
C TYR A 404 -2.10 33.56 -4.23
N PHE A 405 -3.33 33.41 -4.72
CA PHE A 405 -3.81 32.18 -5.33
C PHE A 405 -4.55 32.35 -6.66
N GLY A 406 -4.81 33.59 -7.09
CA GLY A 406 -5.65 33.89 -8.25
C GLY A 406 -7.15 33.91 -7.95
N ASP A 407 -7.96 34.09 -8.98
CA ASP A 407 -9.41 34.30 -8.85
C ASP A 407 -10.17 33.09 -8.30
N ASP A 408 -9.66 31.88 -8.56
CA ASP A 408 -10.26 30.60 -8.15
C ASP A 408 -9.76 30.10 -6.78
N TRP A 409 -9.44 31.00 -5.86
CA TRP A 409 -8.84 30.65 -4.57
C TRP A 409 -9.82 29.98 -3.58
N LYS A 410 -11.13 30.23 -3.73
CA LYS A 410 -12.15 29.76 -2.77
C LYS A 410 -12.34 28.26 -2.87
N VAL A 411 -12.43 27.61 -1.72
CA VAL A 411 -12.67 26.17 -1.62
C VAL A 411 -14.00 25.89 -0.93
N SER A 412 -14.60 24.74 -1.24
CA SER A 412 -15.81 24.30 -0.54
C SER A 412 -15.50 24.04 0.94
N VAL A 413 -16.36 24.57 1.81
CA VAL A 413 -16.28 24.45 3.28
C VAL A 413 -17.57 23.85 3.84
N GLU A 414 -18.13 22.86 3.13
CA GLU A 414 -19.36 22.18 3.54
C GLU A 414 -19.31 21.73 5.00
N LYS A 415 -20.37 22.06 5.75
CA LYS A 415 -20.60 21.45 7.06
C LYS A 415 -20.89 19.97 6.82
N PRO A 416 -20.23 19.03 7.53
CA PRO A 416 -20.67 17.64 7.52
C PRO A 416 -22.16 17.60 7.84
N LYS A 417 -22.96 16.98 6.96
CA LYS A 417 -24.35 16.65 7.29
C LYS A 417 -24.26 15.78 8.55
N ALA A 418 -24.89 16.21 9.64
CA ALA A 418 -25.05 15.37 10.81
C ALA A 418 -25.78 14.09 10.37
N GLY A 419 -25.06 12.98 10.36
CA GLY A 419 -25.60 11.63 10.21
C GLY A 419 -25.99 11.08 11.58
#